data_AF-A0A562Q2R9-F1
#
_entry.id   AF-A0A562Q2R9-F1
#
_cell.length_a   1.000
_cell.length_b   1.000
_cell.length_c   1.000
_cell.angle_alpha   90.00
_cell.angle_beta   90.00
_cell.angle_gamma   90.00
#
_symmetry.space_group_name_H-M   'P 1'
#
loop_
_entity.id
_entity.type
_entity.pdbx_description
1 polymer ?
#
loop_
_entity_poly.entity_id
_entity_poly.type
_entity_poly.pdbx_seq_one_letter_code
_entity_poly.pdbx_strand_id
1 'polypeptide(L)' 'MFSPANQTQFSLDIPGVSHDFQVLEFQGHEAPNCAYRFDIELISEKPDVELGSLLNQPAFLSIDPYGEGFHGLVYSAA' A
#
# COMPACT_ATOMS: atom_id res chain seq x y z
N MET A 1 -6.18 -23.27 -2.12
CA MET A 1 -7.07 -22.87 -3.23
C MET A 1 -6.25 -21.92 -4.10
N PHE A 2 -6.09 -22.17 -5.40
CA PHE A 2 -5.23 -21.35 -6.26
C PHE A 2 -5.95 -20.07 -6.68
N SER A 3 -5.32 -18.92 -6.46
CA SER A 3 -5.76 -17.66 -7.04
C SER A 3 -5.34 -17.63 -8.52
N PRO A 4 -6.22 -17.22 -9.45
CA PRO A 4 -5.85 -17.08 -10.85
C PRO A 4 -4.69 -16.09 -11.04
N ALA A 5 -3.79 -16.37 -11.99
CA ALA A 5 -2.54 -15.62 -12.17
C ALA A 5 -2.72 -14.13 -12.56
N ASN A 6 -3.94 -13.71 -12.89
CA ASN A 6 -4.30 -12.36 -13.30
C ASN A 6 -5.03 -11.55 -12.21
N GLN A 7 -5.16 -12.08 -11.00
CA GLN A 7 -5.73 -11.34 -9.88
C GLN A 7 -4.64 -10.49 -9.22
N THR A 8 -4.93 -9.22 -8.96
CA THR A 8 -4.03 -8.35 -8.20
C THR A 8 -3.83 -8.97 -6.82
N GLN A 9 -2.63 -9.50 -6.57
CA GLN A 9 -2.33 -10.20 -5.31
C GLN A 9 -2.07 -9.21 -4.18
N PHE A 10 -1.83 -7.94 -4.52
CA PHE A 10 -1.42 -6.90 -3.62
C PHE A 10 -2.34 -5.69 -3.75
N SER A 11 -2.76 -5.11 -2.63
CA SER A 11 -3.57 -3.89 -2.64
C SER A 11 -3.16 -2.98 -1.50
N LEU A 12 -3.35 -1.68 -1.70
CA LEU A 12 -3.17 -0.68 -0.67
C LEU A 12 -4.52 -0.03 -0.40
N ASP A 13 -4.96 -0.07 0.85
CA ASP A 13 -6.14 0.65 1.33
C ASP A 13 -5.71 1.79 2.24
N ILE A 14 -6.19 3.00 1.97
CA ILE A 14 -5.94 4.19 2.79
C ILE A 14 -7.29 4.76 3.22
N PRO A 15 -7.80 4.37 4.41
CA PRO A 15 -9.11 4.80 4.88
C PRO A 15 -9.26 6.32 4.88
N GLY A 16 -10.38 6.81 4.34
CA GLY A 16 -10.70 8.24 4.29
C GLY A 16 -10.09 8.98 3.11
N VAL A 17 -9.32 8.33 2.25
CA VAL A 17 -8.81 8.90 1.00
C VAL A 17 -9.46 8.20 -0.20
N SER A 18 -10.04 8.97 -1.12
CA SER A 18 -10.54 8.43 -2.39
C SER A 18 -9.41 8.31 -3.41
N HIS A 19 -8.87 7.11 -3.58
CA HIS A 19 -7.81 6.82 -4.54
C HIS A 19 -8.18 5.66 -5.46
N ASP A 20 -7.46 5.56 -6.58
CA ASP A 20 -7.51 4.47 -7.56
C ASP A 20 -6.14 3.76 -7.66
N PHE A 21 -5.30 3.92 -6.63
CA PHE A 21 -3.96 3.34 -6.60
C PHE A 21 -3.96 1.83 -6.83
N GLN A 22 -3.07 1.40 -7.71
CA GLN A 22 -2.73 0.01 -7.91
C GLN A 22 -1.28 -0.19 -7.51
N VAL A 23 -1.01 -1.25 -6.74
CA VAL A 23 0.35 -1.57 -6.29
C VAL A 23 1.12 -2.19 -7.46
N LEU A 24 2.22 -1.54 -7.85
CA LEU A 24 3.13 -2.04 -8.88
C LEU A 24 4.22 -2.92 -8.24
N GLU A 25 4.85 -2.41 -7.19
CA GLU A 25 5.89 -3.08 -6.41
C GLU A 25 5.84 -2.62 -4.96
N PHE A 26 6.33 -3.45 -4.03
CA PHE A 26 6.68 -2.99 -2.70
C PHE A 26 7.96 -3.67 -2.20
N GLN A 27 8.71 -2.97 -1.36
CA GLN A 27 9.89 -3.49 -0.66
C GLN A 27 9.75 -3.25 0.84
N GLY A 28 9.86 -4.33 1.61
CA GLY A 28 9.78 -4.30 3.07
C GLY A 28 11.15 -4.35 3.73
N HIS A 29 11.34 -3.51 4.74
CA HIS A 29 12.50 -3.49 5.61
C HIS A 29 12.08 -3.74 7.05
N GLU A 30 12.42 -4.91 7.59
CA GLU A 30 12.08 -5.33 8.95
C GLU A 30 13.32 -5.82 9.70
N ALA A 31 13.44 -5.44 10.96
CA ALA A 31 14.48 -5.92 11.87
C ALA A 31 13.98 -5.88 13.33
N PRO A 32 14.45 -6.80 14.20
CA PRO A 32 14.08 -6.79 15.61
C PRO A 32 14.46 -5.46 16.28
N ASN A 33 13.53 -4.89 17.06
CA ASN A 33 13.68 -3.61 17.77
C ASN A 33 13.88 -2.38 16.88
N CYS A 34 13.55 -2.47 15.59
CA CYS A 34 13.50 -1.34 14.67
C CYS A 34 12.06 -1.11 14.20
N ALA A 35 11.72 0.15 13.87
CA ALA A 35 10.49 0.41 13.13
C ALA A 35 10.60 -0.25 11.75
N TYR A 36 9.56 -0.96 11.33
CA TYR A 36 9.47 -1.46 9.98
C TYR A 36 9.20 -0.30 9.00
N ARG A 37 9.55 -0.52 7.74
CA ARG A 37 9.23 0.40 6.65
C ARG A 37 8.90 -0.40 5.39
N PHE A 38 7.88 0.06 4.68
CA PHE A 38 7.59 -0.39 3.32
C PHE A 38 7.71 0.79 2.38
N ASP A 39 8.49 0.62 1.32
CA ASP A 39 8.47 1.48 0.15
C ASP A 39 7.54 0.84 -0.88
N ILE A 40 6.54 1.59 -1.36
CA ILE A 40 5.46 1.07 -2.21
C ILE A 40 5.39 1.93 -3.46
N GLU A 41 5.57 1.30 -4.62
CA GLU A 41 5.35 1.94 -5.91
C GLU A 41 3.90 1.77 -6.34
N LEU A 42 3.24 2.89 -6.64
CA LEU A 42 1.83 2.96 -6.96
C LEU A 42 1.65 3.57 -8.36
N ILE A 43 0.66 3.08 -9.09
CA ILE A 43 0.15 3.72 -10.30
C ILE A 43 -1.29 4.19 -10.07
N SER A 44 -1.65 5.29 -10.72
CA SER A 44 -3.00 5.89 -10.69
C SER A 44 -3.35 6.37 -12.09
N GLU A 45 -4.63 6.25 -12.47
CA GLU A 45 -5.17 6.85 -13.69
C GLU A 45 -5.47 8.35 -13.48
N LYS A 46 -5.56 8.81 -12.22
CA LYS A 46 -5.77 10.21 -11.87
C LYS A 46 -4.42 10.96 -11.89
N PRO A 47 -4.26 12.01 -12.70
CA PRO A 47 -3.03 12.79 -12.75
C PRO A 47 -2.87 13.77 -11.57
N ASP A 48 -3.95 14.07 -10.84
CA ASP A 48 -4.05 15.12 -9.82
C ASP A 48 -4.11 14.56 -8.39
N VAL A 49 -3.30 13.55 -8.10
CA VAL A 49 -3.22 12.95 -6.76
C VAL A 49 -2.68 13.97 -5.74
N GLU A 50 -3.49 14.33 -4.75
CA GLU A 50 -3.09 15.20 -3.65
C GLU A 50 -2.23 14.46 -2.60
N LEU A 51 -0.93 14.32 -2.86
CA LEU A 51 0.01 13.58 -1.99
C LEU A 51 0.00 14.06 -0.53
N GLY A 52 -0.21 15.35 -0.29
CA GLY A 52 -0.28 15.91 1.06
C GLY A 52 -1.45 15.34 1.89
N SER A 53 -2.55 14.93 1.24
CA SER A 53 -3.70 14.31 1.91
C SER A 53 -3.41 12.89 2.42
N LEU A 54 -2.40 12.23 1.83
CA LEU A 54 -1.98 10.88 2.21
C LEU A 54 -1.19 10.86 3.51
N LEU A 55 -0.47 11.94 3.82
CA LEU A 55 0.45 11.98 4.95
C LEU A 55 -0.27 11.77 6.28
N ASN A 56 0.34 10.94 7.14
CA ASN A 56 -0.19 10.54 8.44
C ASN A 56 -1.53 9.78 8.39
N GLN A 57 -1.99 9.36 7.21
CA GLN A 57 -3.15 8.49 7.13
C GLN A 57 -2.76 7.06 7.48
N PRO A 58 -3.63 6.31 8.18
CA PRO A 58 -3.48 4.88 8.30
C PRO A 58 -3.56 4.24 6.91
N ALA A 59 -2.79 3.19 6.70
CA ALA A 59 -2.81 2.42 5.48
C ALA A 59 -2.71 0.93 5.79
N PHE A 60 -3.26 0.11 4.89
CA PHE A 60 -3.16 -1.34 4.94
C PHE A 60 -2.66 -1.87 3.59
N LEU A 61 -1.48 -2.49 3.60
CA LEU A 61 -0.93 -3.21 2.46
C LEU A 61 -1.34 -4.69 2.57
N SER A 62 -2.33 -5.11 1.77
CA SER A 62 -2.69 -6.52 1.64
C SER A 62 -1.65 -7.21 0.75
N ILE A 63 -1.09 -8.32 1.22
CA ILE A 63 -0.12 -9.13 0.46
C ILE A 63 -0.71 -10.41 -0.11
N ASP A 64 -1.96 -10.72 0.26
CA ASP A 64 -2.69 -11.85 -0.26
C ASP A 64 -4.19 -11.54 -0.43
N PRO A 65 -4.95 -12.45 -1.09
CA PRO A 65 -6.40 -12.33 -1.25
C PRO A 65 -7.21 -12.71 0.00
N TYR A 66 -6.58 -13.23 1.06
CA TYR A 66 -7.22 -13.73 2.26
C TYR A 66 -7.20 -12.71 3.41
N GLY A 67 -6.55 -11.56 3.20
CA GLY A 67 -6.50 -10.44 4.13
C GLY A 67 -5.25 -10.41 5.01
N GLU A 68 -4.22 -11.19 4.68
CA GLU A 68 -2.90 -11.03 5.29
C GLU A 68 -2.23 -9.77 4.74
N GLY A 69 -1.59 -9.01 5.62
CA GLY A 69 -1.03 -7.73 5.24
C GLY A 69 -0.43 -6.95 6.40
N PHE A 70 -0.03 -5.73 6.10
CA PHE A 70 0.67 -4.84 7.01
C PHE A 70 -0.14 -3.56 7.20
N HIS A 71 -0.51 -3.29 8.45
CA HIS A 71 -1.00 -1.96 8.82
C HIS A 71 0.18 -1.02 8.96
N GLY A 72 -0.02 0.28 8.71
CA GLY A 72 1.00 1.30 8.89
C GLY A 72 0.43 2.70 8.83
N LEU A 73 1.32 3.69 8.88
CA LEU A 73 1.02 5.10 8.65
C LEU A 73 1.84 5.57 7.46
N VAL A 74 1.22 6.36 6.58
CA VAL A 74 1.93 6.99 5.45
C VAL A 74 2.86 8.07 6.00
N TYR A 75 4.15 7.79 6.00
CA TYR A 75 5.17 8.71 6.49
C TYR A 75 5.58 9.77 5.46
N SER A 76 5.65 9.38 4.19
CA SER A 76 6.04 10.24 3.07
C SER A 76 5.40 9.75 1.78
N ALA A 77 5.16 10.67 0.84
CA ALA A 77 4.73 10.38 -0.52
C ALA A 77 5.45 11.36 -1.46
N ALA A 78 5.87 10.89 -2.64
CA ALA A 78 6.67 11.65 -3.60
C ALA A 78 6.22 11.36 -5.03
#